data_AF-A0A941NDR0-F1
#
_entry.id   AF-A0A941NDR0-F1
#
_cell.length_a   1.000
_cell.length_b   1.000
_cell.length_c   1.000
_cell.angle_alpha   90.00
_cell.angle_beta   90.00
_cell.angle_gamma   90.00
#
_symmetry.space_group_name_H-M   'P 1'
#
loop_
_entity.id
_entity.type
_entity.pdbx_description
1 polymer ?
#
loop_
_entity_poly.entity_id
_entity_poly.type
_entity_poly.pdbx_seq_one_letter_code
_entity_poly.pdbx_strand_id
1 'polypeptide(L)'
;MKARNILAAILCAAATGTASAQNMPATPEAPAAAQSAPSAATPAYRVIMEANVRVPMRDGITLATDIYRPEAPGKFPAILVRTPYNRAGGNAQPPGGAKWWAEQGYIVILQDARGTYDSDGTFYAFKN
;
A
#
# COMPACT_ATOMS: atom_id res chain seq x y z
N MET A 1 19.94 -61.88 -0.36
CA MET A 1 21.20 -62.59 -0.68
C MET A 1 21.14 -63.06 -2.14
N LYS A 2 21.63 -62.26 -3.09
CA LYS A 2 22.05 -62.68 -4.43
C LYS A 2 22.86 -61.55 -5.05
N ALA A 3 24.17 -61.73 -5.04
CA ALA A 3 25.14 -60.92 -5.78
C ALA A 3 25.18 -61.37 -7.25
N ARG A 4 25.69 -60.49 -8.11
CA ARG A 4 26.63 -60.68 -9.24
C ARG A 4 26.48 -59.47 -10.19
N ASN A 5 27.39 -58.48 -10.22
CA ASN A 5 28.71 -58.47 -10.92
C ASN A 5 28.58 -58.99 -12.37
N ILE A 6 29.03 -58.34 -13.46
CA ILE A 6 30.16 -57.42 -13.65
C ILE A 6 30.28 -57.07 -15.18
N LEU A 7 30.97 -55.96 -15.53
CA LEU A 7 31.62 -55.59 -16.83
C LEU A 7 30.71 -55.35 -18.07
N ALA A 8 31.02 -54.52 -19.07
CA ALA A 8 31.92 -53.38 -19.29
C ALA A 8 31.72 -52.88 -20.75
N ALA A 9 32.18 -51.64 -20.98
CA ALA A 9 32.62 -51.08 -22.26
C ALA A 9 31.56 -50.64 -23.28
N ILE A 10 31.60 -49.38 -23.72
CA ILE A 10 32.24 -48.98 -24.98
C ILE A 10 32.14 -47.45 -25.17
N LEU A 11 33.34 -46.89 -25.34
CA LEU A 11 33.76 -45.62 -25.94
C LEU A 11 32.86 -45.07 -27.07
N CYS A 12 32.52 -43.77 -27.01
CA CYS A 12 32.29 -42.96 -28.21
C CYS A 12 32.52 -41.46 -27.94
N ALA A 13 32.87 -40.75 -29.00
CA ALA A 13 33.76 -39.59 -28.99
C ALA A 13 33.06 -38.21 -28.92
N ALA A 14 33.87 -37.23 -28.51
CA ALA A 14 33.90 -35.81 -28.89
C ALA A 14 32.60 -35.10 -29.30
N ALA A 15 32.23 -34.08 -28.52
CA ALA A 15 31.91 -32.76 -29.05
C ALA A 15 32.07 -31.70 -27.96
N THR A 16 33.11 -30.88 -28.10
CA THR A 16 33.20 -29.54 -27.51
C THR A 16 32.02 -28.71 -28.00
N GLY A 17 31.02 -28.52 -27.13
CA GLY A 17 29.92 -27.59 -27.35
C GLY A 17 30.09 -26.38 -26.45
N THR A 18 30.74 -25.33 -26.94
CA THR A 18 30.66 -23.99 -26.35
C THR A 18 29.25 -23.47 -26.58
N ALA A 19 28.38 -23.55 -25.58
CA ALA A 19 27.11 -22.86 -25.59
C ALA A 19 27.33 -21.37 -25.28
N SER A 20 27.75 -20.61 -26.29
CA SER A 20 27.54 -19.17 -26.35
C SER A 20 26.07 -18.93 -26.72
N ALA A 21 25.21 -18.84 -25.70
CA ALA A 21 23.93 -18.15 -25.83
C ALA A 21 24.21 -16.66 -25.62
N GLN A 22 24.57 -15.94 -26.69
CA GLN A 22 23.63 -15.15 -27.49
C GLN A 22 22.87 -14.14 -26.64
N ASN A 23 23.44 -12.93 -26.63
CA ASN A 23 22.82 -11.67 -26.24
C ASN A 23 21.33 -11.66 -26.58
N MET A 24 20.49 -11.57 -25.56
CA MET A 24 19.10 -11.17 -25.75
C MET A 24 19.07 -9.68 -26.12
N PRO A 25 18.22 -9.25 -27.07
CA PRO A 25 18.03 -7.84 -27.33
C PRO A 25 17.37 -7.19 -26.11
N ALA A 26 18.03 -6.17 -25.56
CA ALA A 26 17.47 -5.29 -24.56
C ALA A 26 16.15 -4.71 -25.08
N THR A 27 15.07 -4.88 -24.31
CA THR A 27 13.85 -4.08 -24.47
C THR A 27 14.22 -2.60 -24.43
N PRO A 28 13.64 -1.74 -25.30
CA PRO A 28 13.82 -0.30 -25.17
C PRO A 28 13.15 0.14 -23.87
N GLU A 29 13.97 0.52 -22.89
CA GLU A 29 13.57 1.16 -21.65
C GLU A 29 12.94 2.51 -22.03
N ALA A 30 11.61 2.60 -21.93
CA ALA A 30 10.89 3.85 -22.15
C ALA A 30 11.35 4.88 -21.09
N PRO A 31 11.65 6.15 -21.45
CA PRO A 31 12.06 7.14 -20.49
C PRO A 31 10.81 7.65 -19.77
N ALA A 32 10.32 6.91 -18.79
CA ALA A 32 9.35 7.42 -17.84
C ALA A 32 10.10 8.31 -16.86
N ALA A 33 10.09 9.61 -17.15
CA ALA A 33 10.61 10.68 -16.33
C ALA A 33 10.51 10.37 -14.83
N ALA A 34 11.66 10.32 -14.16
CA ALA A 34 11.72 10.41 -12.72
C ALA A 34 11.02 11.71 -12.33
N GLN A 35 9.77 11.61 -11.89
CA GLN A 35 9.07 12.70 -11.24
C GLN A 35 9.87 12.97 -9.98
N SER A 36 10.63 14.06 -9.98
CA SER A 36 11.31 14.55 -8.80
C SER A 36 10.27 14.68 -7.71
N ALA A 37 10.34 13.80 -6.71
CA ALA A 37 9.61 13.97 -5.48
C ALA A 37 9.90 15.40 -4.99
N PRO A 38 8.89 16.19 -4.61
CA PRO A 38 9.13 17.52 -4.10
C PRO A 38 10.15 17.43 -2.96
N SER A 39 11.26 18.17 -3.12
CA SER A 39 12.29 18.33 -2.10
C SER A 39 11.60 18.65 -0.78
N ALA A 40 11.76 17.79 0.23
CA ALA A 40 11.05 17.88 1.50
C ALA A 40 11.38 19.20 2.20
N ALA A 41 10.53 20.19 2.00
CA ALA A 41 10.47 21.39 2.82
C ALA A 41 9.94 21.02 4.21
N THR A 42 10.43 21.74 5.22
CA THR A 42 10.29 21.46 6.65
C THR A 42 8.82 21.27 7.13
N PRO A 43 8.50 20.24 7.95
CA PRO A 43 7.17 19.97 8.51
C PRO A 43 6.66 21.10 9.40
N ALA A 44 5.40 21.48 9.20
CA ALA A 44 4.99 22.86 9.32
C ALA A 44 3.84 23.13 10.31
N TYR A 45 3.27 22.14 11.00
CA TYR A 45 2.13 22.39 11.90
C TYR A 45 2.07 21.46 13.12
N ARG A 46 1.58 21.98 14.27
CA ARG A 46 1.04 21.13 15.35
C ARG A 46 -0.23 20.44 14.85
N VAL A 47 -0.57 19.27 15.40
CA VAL A 47 -1.70 18.46 14.91
C VAL A 47 -2.74 18.27 16.01
N ILE A 48 -4.01 18.44 15.64
CA ILE A 48 -5.17 18.05 16.44
C ILE A 48 -5.74 16.74 15.87
N MET A 49 -6.10 15.81 16.75
CA MET A 49 -6.81 14.59 16.42
C MET A 49 -8.20 14.61 17.06
N GLU A 50 -9.23 14.47 16.22
CA GLU A 50 -10.62 14.31 16.64
C GLU A 50 -11.00 12.85 16.39
N ALA A 51 -11.14 12.08 17.47
CA ALA A 51 -11.39 10.64 17.41
C ALA A 51 -12.89 10.31 17.39
N ASN A 52 -13.26 9.25 16.67
CA ASN A 52 -14.60 8.67 16.65
C ASN A 52 -15.72 9.69 16.34
N VAL A 53 -15.47 10.60 15.41
CA VAL A 53 -16.47 11.49 14.85
C VAL A 53 -17.50 10.66 14.10
N ARG A 54 -18.78 10.80 14.49
CA ARG A 54 -19.92 10.12 13.85
C ARG A 54 -20.39 10.94 12.65
N VAL A 55 -20.12 10.45 11.45
CA VAL A 55 -20.50 11.13 10.20
C VAL A 55 -21.82 10.54 9.67
N PRO A 56 -22.93 11.30 9.64
CA PRO A 56 -24.22 10.81 9.17
C PRO A 56 -24.25 10.67 7.66
N MET A 57 -24.85 9.58 7.19
CA MET A 57 -25.06 9.27 5.77
C MET A 57 -26.52 9.53 5.35
N ARG A 58 -26.77 9.56 4.04
CA ARG A 58 -28.10 9.80 3.46
C ARG A 58 -29.20 8.83 3.89
N ASP A 59 -28.80 7.63 4.33
CA ASP A 59 -29.68 6.55 4.74
C ASP A 59 -29.81 6.44 6.27
N GLY A 60 -29.39 7.48 7.00
CA GLY A 60 -29.60 7.61 8.44
C GLY A 60 -28.58 6.88 9.31
N ILE A 61 -27.68 6.09 8.72
CA ILE A 61 -26.60 5.46 9.48
C ILE A 61 -25.45 6.44 9.74
N THR A 62 -24.58 6.12 10.70
CA THR A 62 -23.37 6.91 10.96
C THR A 62 -22.10 6.09 10.73
N LEU A 63 -21.09 6.72 10.11
CA LEU A 63 -19.76 6.14 9.91
C LEU A 63 -18.78 6.72 10.92
N ALA A 64 -17.97 5.85 11.52
CA ALA A 64 -16.96 6.24 12.48
C ALA A 64 -15.72 6.79 11.76
N THR A 65 -15.27 7.96 12.19
CA THR A 65 -14.23 8.72 11.48
C THR A 65 -13.26 9.36 12.47
N ASP A 66 -11.96 9.20 12.24
CA ASP A 66 -10.91 9.92 12.96
C ASP A 66 -10.32 10.98 12.04
N ILE A 67 -10.19 12.21 12.54
CA ILE A 67 -9.76 13.37 11.76
C ILE A 67 -8.47 13.92 12.36
N TYR A 68 -7.40 13.91 11.57
CA TYR A 68 -6.13 14.56 11.87
C TYR A 68 -6.05 15.85 11.07
N ARG A 69 -5.82 16.97 11.73
CA ARG A 69 -5.71 18.26 11.03
C ARG A 69 -4.63 19.17 11.63
N PRO A 70 -4.06 20.07 10.83
CA PRO A 70 -3.19 21.13 11.33
C PRO A 70 -3.92 21.99 12.37
N GLU A 71 -3.24 22.30 13.47
CA GLU A 71 -3.62 23.33 14.45
C GLU A 71 -3.24 24.71 13.92
N ALA A 72 -3.87 25.09 12.81
CA ALA A 72 -3.73 26.40 12.21
C ALA A 72 -5.03 26.79 11.50
N PRO A 73 -5.35 28.09 11.44
CA PRO A 73 -6.46 28.57 10.64
C PRO A 73 -6.14 28.42 9.15
N GLY A 74 -7.16 28.18 8.33
CA GLY A 74 -7.02 28.13 6.87
C GLY A 74 -7.72 26.94 6.23
N LYS A 75 -7.51 26.79 4.93
CA LYS A 75 -7.97 25.64 4.15
C LYS A 75 -6.77 24.76 3.83
N PHE A 76 -6.93 23.47 4.04
CA PHE A 76 -5.91 22.46 3.79
C PHE A 76 -6.47 21.39 2.85
N PRO A 77 -5.64 20.81 1.96
CA PRO A 77 -6.05 19.65 1.18
C PRO A 77 -6.38 18.48 2.11
N ALA A 78 -7.38 17.68 1.73
CA ALA A 78 -7.82 16.52 2.50
C ALA A 78 -7.43 15.20 1.82
N ILE A 79 -6.92 14.27 2.62
CA ILE A 79 -6.69 12.86 2.27
C ILE A 79 -7.75 12.04 3.00
N LEU A 80 -8.58 11.34 2.25
CA LEU A 80 -9.57 10.42 2.80
C LEU A 80 -9.10 8.98 2.60
N VAL A 81 -9.00 8.25 3.71
CA VAL A 81 -8.82 6.79 3.70
C VAL A 81 -10.09 6.16 4.26
N ARG A 82 -10.81 5.44 3.41
CA ARG A 82 -11.94 4.60 3.83
C ARG A 82 -11.50 3.15 3.84
N THR A 83 -11.64 2.50 4.98
CA THR A 83 -11.05 1.18 5.22
C THR A 83 -12.04 0.23 5.86
N PRO A 84 -12.13 -1.04 5.41
CA PRO A 84 -12.82 -2.09 6.16
C PRO A 84 -11.89 -2.79 7.16
N TYR A 85 -10.73 -2.20 7.49
CA TYR A 85 -9.64 -2.83 8.25
C TYR A 85 -9.22 -2.05 9.52
N ASN A 86 -10.20 -1.52 10.26
CA ASN A 86 -10.07 -0.80 11.52
C ASN A 86 -9.30 0.52 11.39
N ARG A 87 -10.00 1.64 11.32
CA ARG A 87 -9.40 2.99 11.30
C ARG A 87 -8.51 3.25 12.51
N ALA A 88 -8.89 2.73 13.69
CA ALA A 88 -8.15 2.88 14.94
C ALA A 88 -6.97 1.90 15.03
N GLY A 89 -6.90 0.94 14.12
CA GLY A 89 -5.76 0.05 13.94
C GLY A 89 -4.65 0.70 13.12
N GLY A 90 -3.41 0.25 13.32
CA GLY A 90 -2.25 0.75 12.54
C GLY A 90 -2.30 0.41 11.05
N ASN A 91 -3.13 -0.56 10.63
CA ASN A 91 -3.15 -1.08 9.26
C ASN A 91 -3.91 -0.18 8.27
N ALA A 92 -4.73 0.73 8.75
CA ALA A 92 -5.51 1.65 7.92
C ALA A 92 -4.79 2.98 7.64
N GLN A 93 -3.56 3.14 8.15
CA GLN A 93 -2.81 4.38 8.04
C GLN A 93 -2.30 4.60 6.60
N PRO A 94 -2.33 5.83 6.08
CA PRO A 94 -1.63 6.16 4.84
C PRO A 94 -0.12 5.94 5.01
N PRO A 95 0.64 5.80 3.91
CA PRO A 95 2.11 5.73 3.98
C PRO A 95 2.67 6.91 4.79
N GLY A 96 3.52 6.65 5.79
CA GLY A 96 4.05 7.68 6.70
C GLY A 96 3.14 8.05 7.89
N GLY A 97 1.88 7.58 7.91
CA GLY A 97 0.93 7.79 9.00
C GLY A 97 0.14 9.10 8.89
N ALA A 98 -1.10 9.10 9.40
CA ALA A 98 -2.00 10.26 9.31
C ALA A 98 -1.43 11.52 9.98
N LYS A 99 -0.76 11.36 11.13
CA LYS A 99 -0.12 12.47 11.86
C LYS A 99 0.95 13.16 11.03
N TRP A 100 1.81 12.40 10.34
CA TRP A 100 2.90 12.97 9.55
C TRP A 100 2.38 13.83 8.39
N TRP A 101 1.36 13.35 7.68
CA TRP A 101 0.67 14.13 6.64
C TRP A 101 0.02 15.39 7.20
N ALA A 102 -0.56 15.31 8.40
CA ALA A 102 -1.11 16.48 9.07
C ALA A 102 -0.04 17.51 9.46
N GLU A 103 1.14 17.07 9.86
CA GLU A 103 2.30 17.95 10.05
C GLU A 103 2.76 18.62 8.75
N GLN A 104 2.55 17.99 7.58
CA GLN A 104 2.81 18.58 6.26
C GLN A 104 1.71 19.52 5.75
N GLY A 105 0.66 19.78 6.55
CA GLY A 105 -0.44 20.66 6.16
C GLY A 105 -1.58 19.97 5.39
N TYR A 106 -1.76 18.66 5.57
CA TYR A 106 -2.94 17.95 5.05
C TYR A 106 -3.96 17.68 6.17
N ILE A 107 -5.24 17.65 5.84
CA ILE A 107 -6.24 17.02 6.70
C ILE A 107 -6.30 15.55 6.33
N VAL A 108 -6.12 14.65 7.28
CA VAL A 108 -6.26 13.20 7.05
C VAL A 108 -7.49 12.70 7.75
N ILE A 109 -8.36 12.03 7.00
CA ILE A 109 -9.63 11.49 7.45
C ILE A 109 -9.53 9.97 7.33
N LEU A 110 -9.49 9.27 8.47
CA LEU A 110 -9.55 7.82 8.52
C LEU A 110 -10.98 7.42 8.86
N GLN A 111 -11.66 6.70 7.98
CA GLN A 111 -13.05 6.34 8.17
C GLN A 111 -13.25 4.83 8.01
N ASP A 112 -13.97 4.23 8.96
CA ASP A 112 -14.38 2.85 8.83
C ASP A 112 -15.47 2.70 7.77
N ALA A 113 -15.32 1.69 6.92
CA ALA A 113 -16.32 1.34 5.94
C ALA A 113 -17.65 0.98 6.64
N ARG A 114 -18.73 1.10 5.89
CA ARG A 114 -20.08 0.75 6.37
C ARG A 114 -20.13 -0.69 6.88
N GLY A 115 -20.75 -0.87 8.05
CA GLY A 115 -20.90 -2.17 8.72
C GLY A 115 -19.59 -2.80 9.17
N THR A 116 -18.55 -1.99 9.39
CA THR A 116 -17.27 -2.46 9.93
C THR A 116 -16.91 -1.67 11.18
N TYR A 117 -16.35 -2.35 12.18
CA TYR A 117 -15.90 -1.77 13.45
C TYR A 117 -16.97 -0.86 14.09
N ASP A 118 -16.66 0.41 14.33
CA ASP A 118 -17.59 1.33 14.98
C ASP A 118 -18.58 1.96 13.98
N SER A 119 -18.49 1.68 12.67
CA SER A 119 -19.42 2.18 11.66
C SER A 119 -20.70 1.34 11.61
N ASP A 120 -21.84 2.01 11.54
CA ASP A 120 -23.15 1.37 11.47
C ASP A 120 -23.40 0.68 10.11
N GLY A 121 -24.48 -0.10 10.05
CA GLY A 121 -24.99 -0.73 8.83
C GLY A 121 -24.46 -2.14 8.59
N THR A 122 -24.52 -2.59 7.34
CA THR A 122 -24.10 -3.93 6.93
C THR A 122 -22.98 -3.84 5.91
N PHE A 123 -21.92 -4.62 6.14
CA PHE A 123 -20.78 -4.70 5.23
C PHE A 123 -21.12 -5.58 4.02
N TYR A 124 -20.75 -5.08 2.83
CA TYR A 124 -20.80 -5.83 1.59
C TYR A 124 -19.46 -5.68 0.88
N ALA A 125 -18.76 -6.79 0.66
CA ALA A 125 -17.49 -6.76 -0.04
C ALA A 125 -17.70 -6.42 -1.53
N PHE A 126 -16.99 -5.40 -2.03
CA PHE A 126 -16.93 -5.02 -3.45
C PHE A 126 -18.28 -4.83 -4.15
N LYS A 127 -19.29 -4.37 -3.42
CA LYS A 127 -20.61 -4.06 -3.97
C LYS A 127 -20.62 -2.63 -4.53
N ASN A 128 -20.96 -2.49 -5.82
CA ASN A 128 -21.13 -1.21 -6.50
C ASN A 128 -22.49 -0.57 -6.20
#